data_AF-A0AAU1J6I6-F1
#
_entry.id   AF-A0AAU1J6I6-F1
#
_cell.length_a   1.000
_cell.length_b   1.000
_cell.length_c   1.000
_cell.angle_alpha   90.00
_cell.angle_beta   90.00
_cell.angle_gamma   90.00
#
_symmetry.space_group_name_H-M   'P 1'
#
loop_
_entity.id
_entity.type
_entity.pdbx_description
1 polymer ?
#
loop_
_entity_poly.entity_id
_entity_poly.type
_entity_poly.pdbx_seq_one_letter_code
_entity_poly.pdbx_strand_id
1 'polypeptide(L)'
;MNSPIRPEQLRGAITEVLESAATWHELPGLCRRLGLAAPNQVDWHGGGKAKYVRALLEDHDLTELVELARKIVEQVGSEQLEGELDQLGPRGASGEFRNLIFAGTGPKPKMVLDDSVGNYLEITENAEHWLFYDQPLTSQGLTWRNMLDWWPTTSAFANTAGEVDATDPTTLGRTLYKRLFASVPPTSPPAQKLFITYCSRYGQPGGLDQPALIPEVHLHYDPYTRRERGGRGPLNRERMDFLLLLPNRVRIVIEVDGKHHYARRQTSPTGQEPWTLAPDLYSHMVAEDRALRLKGYEVYRFGGYELMQPEAEDAVSTFFDHLLADYGTSPPPATP
;
A
#
# COMPACT_ATOMS: atom_id res chain seq x y z
N MET A 1 -10.90 4.60 22.28
CA MET A 1 -10.65 3.15 22.07
C MET A 1 -11.86 2.61 21.35
N ASN A 2 -11.85 2.59 20.01
CA ASN A 2 -12.90 1.90 19.25
C ASN A 2 -12.63 0.41 19.34
N SER A 3 -13.61 -0.37 19.81
CA SER A 3 -13.50 -1.83 19.75
C SER A 3 -13.45 -2.28 18.30
N PRO A 4 -12.62 -3.28 17.94
CA PRO A 4 -12.59 -3.81 16.58
C PRO A 4 -13.96 -4.38 16.22
N ILE A 5 -14.46 -4.00 15.04
CA ILE A 5 -15.73 -4.54 14.51
C ILE A 5 -15.57 -6.04 14.32
N ARG A 6 -16.54 -6.78 14.87
CA ARG A 6 -16.57 -8.24 14.75
C ARG A 6 -17.29 -8.63 13.46
N PRO A 7 -16.90 -9.73 12.78
CA PRO A 7 -17.60 -10.22 11.59
C PRO A 7 -19.12 -10.31 11.77
N GLU A 8 -19.58 -10.78 12.94
CA GLU A 8 -21.01 -10.87 13.27
C GLU A 8 -21.75 -9.52 13.27
N GLN A 9 -21.07 -8.45 13.68
CA GLN A 9 -21.67 -7.11 13.66
C GLN A 9 -21.91 -6.67 12.21
N LEU A 10 -20.90 -6.85 11.35
CA LEU A 10 -20.99 -6.48 9.94
C LEU A 10 -21.99 -7.36 9.17
N ARG A 11 -22.06 -8.67 9.46
CA ARG A 11 -23.12 -9.56 8.95
C ARG A 11 -24.50 -9.06 9.33
N GLY A 12 -24.67 -8.61 10.58
CA GLY A 12 -25.91 -8.04 11.09
C GLY A 12 -26.34 -6.80 10.31
N ALA A 13 -25.44 -5.83 10.15
CA ALA A 13 -25.73 -4.59 9.44
C ALA A 13 -25.99 -4.81 7.95
N ILE A 14 -25.19 -5.66 7.28
CA ILE A 14 -25.45 -6.05 5.88
C ILE A 14 -26.82 -6.69 5.74
N THR A 15 -27.19 -7.58 6.68
CA THR A 15 -28.50 -8.23 6.69
C THR A 15 -29.61 -7.20 6.76
N GLU A 16 -29.56 -6.28 7.73
CA GLU A 16 -30.59 -5.26 7.95
C GLU A 16 -30.78 -4.35 6.72
N VAL A 17 -29.68 -3.94 6.08
CA VAL A 17 -29.75 -3.12 4.86
C VAL A 17 -30.41 -3.87 3.72
N LEU A 18 -29.99 -5.11 3.44
CA LEU A 18 -30.57 -5.89 2.34
C LEU A 18 -32.03 -6.28 2.61
N GLU A 19 -32.39 -6.53 3.87
CA GLU A 19 -33.77 -6.73 4.26
C GLU A 19 -34.63 -5.50 4.00
N SER A 20 -34.16 -4.31 4.34
CA SER A 20 -34.93 -3.08 4.15
C SER A 20 -35.03 -2.66 2.67
N ALA A 21 -34.00 -2.98 1.88
CA ALA A 21 -33.85 -2.51 0.51
C ALA A 21 -34.70 -3.25 -0.54
N ALA A 22 -35.15 -4.47 -0.23
CA ALA A 22 -35.84 -5.32 -1.21
C ALA A 22 -37.02 -6.11 -0.63
N THR A 23 -38.03 -6.35 -1.46
CA THR A 23 -39.07 -7.34 -1.14
C THR A 23 -38.51 -8.76 -1.25
N TRP A 24 -39.19 -9.75 -0.66
CA TRP A 24 -38.77 -11.16 -0.74
C TRP A 24 -38.57 -11.65 -2.19
N HIS A 25 -39.37 -11.15 -3.14
CA HIS A 25 -39.27 -11.54 -4.55
C HIS A 25 -38.05 -10.93 -5.26
N GLU A 26 -37.60 -9.75 -4.81
CA GLU A 26 -36.49 -9.00 -5.41
C GLU A 26 -35.15 -9.33 -4.76
N LEU A 27 -35.16 -9.72 -3.48
CA LEU A 27 -33.99 -9.95 -2.66
C LEU A 27 -33.01 -10.98 -3.27
N PRO A 28 -33.43 -12.15 -3.78
CA PRO A 28 -32.51 -13.08 -4.43
C PRO A 28 -31.82 -12.48 -5.67
N GLY A 29 -32.52 -11.61 -6.40
CA GLY A 29 -31.96 -10.90 -7.55
C GLY A 29 -30.95 -9.83 -7.14
N LEU A 30 -31.24 -9.08 -6.07
CA LEU A 30 -30.31 -8.10 -5.49
C LEU A 30 -29.04 -8.78 -4.95
N CYS A 31 -29.18 -9.85 -4.17
CA CYS A 31 -28.06 -10.65 -3.67
C CYS A 31 -27.16 -11.15 -4.81
N ARG A 32 -27.76 -11.66 -5.89
CA ARG A 32 -27.00 -12.10 -7.07
C ARG A 32 -26.21 -10.96 -7.74
N ARG A 33 -26.79 -9.76 -7.86
CA ARG A 33 -26.08 -8.58 -8.40
C ARG A 33 -24.91 -8.14 -7.54
N LEU A 34 -25.04 -8.30 -6.22
CA LEU A 34 -23.98 -7.99 -5.26
C LEU A 34 -22.89 -9.09 -5.18
N GLY A 35 -23.07 -10.21 -5.90
CA GLY A 35 -22.11 -11.31 -5.94
C GLY A 35 -22.33 -12.38 -4.87
N LEU A 36 -23.43 -12.32 -4.11
CA LEU A 36 -23.82 -13.36 -3.16
C LEU A 36 -24.44 -14.54 -3.92
N ALA A 37 -23.71 -15.64 -4.01
CA ALA A 37 -24.22 -16.87 -4.62
C ALA A 37 -25.20 -17.56 -3.65
N ALA A 38 -26.41 -17.85 -4.12
CA ALA A 38 -27.34 -18.65 -3.33
C ALA A 38 -26.80 -20.08 -3.17
N PRO A 39 -26.71 -20.64 -1.94
CA PRO A 39 -26.42 -22.05 -1.79
C PRO A 39 -27.54 -22.82 -2.51
N ASN A 40 -27.13 -23.82 -3.28
CA ASN A 40 -27.99 -24.62 -4.14
C ASN A 40 -29.32 -24.96 -3.45
N GLN A 41 -30.40 -24.41 -4.01
CA GLN A 41 -31.79 -24.83 -3.84
C GLN A 41 -32.17 -25.37 -2.45
N VAL A 42 -31.85 -24.63 -1.39
CA VAL A 42 -32.50 -24.85 -0.09
C VAL A 42 -33.90 -24.26 -0.18
N ASP A 43 -34.90 -25.06 0.18
CA ASP A 43 -36.28 -24.60 0.22
C ASP A 43 -36.45 -23.56 1.34
N TRP A 44 -36.51 -22.28 0.96
CA TRP A 44 -36.57 -21.15 1.90
C TRP A 44 -38.00 -20.85 2.40
N HIS A 45 -38.94 -21.79 2.25
CA HIS A 45 -40.31 -21.61 2.75
C HIS A 45 -40.33 -21.39 4.28
N GLY A 46 -40.70 -20.17 4.70
CA GLY A 46 -40.99 -19.81 6.09
C GLY A 46 -39.86 -19.16 6.90
N GLY A 47 -38.69 -18.90 6.30
CA GLY A 47 -37.49 -18.42 7.02
C GLY A 47 -37.35 -16.90 7.21
N GLY A 48 -38.02 -16.07 6.40
CA GLY A 48 -37.87 -14.61 6.40
C GLY A 48 -36.59 -14.11 5.70
N LYS A 49 -36.58 -12.82 5.29
CA LYS A 49 -35.48 -12.17 4.55
C LYS A 49 -34.14 -12.27 5.31
N ALA A 50 -34.13 -12.05 6.62
CA ALA A 50 -32.93 -12.06 7.47
C ALA A 50 -32.21 -13.40 7.41
N LYS A 51 -32.98 -14.48 7.53
CA LYS A 51 -32.43 -15.84 7.57
C LYS A 51 -31.81 -16.21 6.24
N TYR A 52 -32.43 -15.79 5.14
CA TYR A 52 -31.88 -15.96 3.80
C TYR A 52 -30.54 -15.24 3.66
N VAL A 53 -30.48 -13.94 4.01
CA VAL A 53 -29.24 -13.17 3.87
C VAL A 53 -28.14 -13.70 4.80
N ARG A 54 -28.44 -14.02 6.06
CA ARG A 54 -27.43 -14.55 6.99
C ARG A 54 -26.81 -15.86 6.51
N ALA A 55 -27.61 -16.74 5.91
CA ALA A 55 -27.10 -17.99 5.33
C ALA A 55 -26.15 -17.74 4.14
N LEU A 56 -26.33 -16.64 3.40
CA LEU A 56 -25.40 -16.25 2.34
C LEU A 56 -24.08 -15.71 2.89
N LEU A 57 -24.10 -15.11 4.08
CA LEU A 57 -22.96 -14.44 4.70
C LEU A 57 -22.17 -15.33 5.67
N GLU A 58 -22.66 -16.53 5.96
CA GLU A 58 -22.13 -17.41 7.00
C GLU A 58 -20.66 -17.78 6.75
N ASP A 59 -20.34 -18.12 5.50
CA ASP A 59 -18.98 -18.52 5.09
C ASP A 59 -18.06 -17.34 4.74
N HIS A 60 -18.57 -16.09 4.73
CA HIS A 60 -17.78 -14.94 4.32
C HIS A 60 -16.87 -14.47 5.45
N ASP A 61 -15.58 -14.26 5.18
CA ASP A 61 -14.65 -13.68 6.13
C ASP A 61 -14.86 -12.15 6.29
N LEU A 62 -14.15 -11.52 7.23
CA LEU A 62 -14.30 -10.08 7.48
C LEU A 62 -13.98 -9.23 6.24
N THR A 63 -13.01 -9.65 5.43
CA THR A 63 -12.58 -8.94 4.22
C THR A 63 -13.68 -8.96 3.17
N GLU A 64 -14.26 -10.15 2.94
CA GLU A 64 -15.34 -10.34 1.99
C GLU A 64 -16.60 -9.58 2.42
N LEU A 65 -16.89 -9.56 3.73
CA LEU A 65 -17.99 -8.77 4.29
C LEU A 65 -17.77 -7.27 4.13
N VAL A 66 -16.54 -6.75 4.28
CA VAL A 66 -16.23 -5.33 4.08
C VAL A 66 -16.39 -4.92 2.61
N GLU A 67 -15.87 -5.71 1.67
CA GLU A 67 -16.03 -5.42 0.23
C GLU A 67 -17.50 -5.49 -0.20
N LEU A 68 -18.25 -6.45 0.35
CA LEU A 68 -19.69 -6.54 0.14
C LEU A 68 -20.44 -5.33 0.73
N ALA A 69 -20.13 -4.94 1.96
CA ALA A 69 -20.73 -3.77 2.61
C ALA A 69 -20.48 -2.49 1.80
N ARG A 70 -19.27 -2.30 1.26
CA ARG A 70 -18.95 -1.17 0.37
C ARG A 70 -19.79 -1.18 -0.91
N LYS A 71 -19.92 -2.33 -1.57
CA LYS A 71 -20.80 -2.47 -2.76
C LYS A 71 -22.26 -2.17 -2.44
N ILE A 72 -22.73 -2.58 -1.26
CA ILE A 72 -24.10 -2.31 -0.81
C ILE A 72 -24.29 -0.81 -0.57
N VAL A 73 -23.36 -0.14 0.11
CA VAL A 73 -23.41 1.32 0.28
C VAL A 73 -23.48 2.03 -1.07
N GLU A 74 -22.65 1.63 -2.05
CA GLU A 74 -22.62 2.25 -3.37
C GLU A 74 -23.91 2.02 -4.18
N GLN A 75 -24.50 0.83 -4.12
CA GLN A 75 -25.66 0.46 -4.95
C GLN A 75 -27.02 0.72 -4.29
N VAL A 76 -27.07 0.65 -2.96
CA VAL A 76 -28.30 0.66 -2.16
C VAL A 76 -28.36 1.86 -1.22
N GLY A 77 -27.21 2.31 -0.71
CA GLY A 77 -27.09 3.40 0.27
C GLY A 77 -27.48 2.98 1.69
N SER A 78 -26.70 3.39 2.69
CA SER A 78 -27.05 3.20 4.12
C SER A 78 -26.12 3.99 5.04
N GLU A 79 -26.65 5.01 5.72
CA GLU A 79 -25.90 5.81 6.72
C GLU A 79 -25.39 4.96 7.91
N GLN A 80 -26.15 3.93 8.30
CA GLN A 80 -25.77 3.02 9.39
C GLN A 80 -24.59 2.13 8.98
N LEU A 81 -24.65 1.53 7.78
CA LEU A 81 -23.58 0.67 7.27
C LEU A 81 -22.33 1.49 6.91
N GLU A 82 -22.52 2.72 6.40
CA GLU A 82 -21.45 3.71 6.26
C GLU A 82 -20.80 4.03 7.62
N GLY A 83 -21.58 4.30 8.66
CA GLY A 83 -21.07 4.56 10.00
C GLY A 83 -20.35 3.38 10.65
N GLU A 84 -20.72 2.13 10.31
CA GLU A 84 -19.95 0.94 10.69
C GLU A 84 -18.67 0.79 9.87
N LEU A 85 -18.71 1.06 8.56
CA LEU A 85 -17.51 1.08 7.73
C LEU A 85 -16.53 2.19 8.16
N ASP A 86 -17.03 3.33 8.61
CA ASP A 86 -16.22 4.44 9.11
C ASP A 86 -15.56 4.12 10.47
N GLN A 87 -16.18 3.26 11.27
CA GLN A 87 -15.61 2.75 12.52
C GLN A 87 -14.43 1.79 12.30
N LEU A 88 -14.31 1.20 11.11
CA LEU A 88 -13.09 0.50 10.67
C LEU A 88 -11.92 1.47 10.39
N GLY A 89 -12.16 2.78 10.53
CA GLY A 89 -11.20 3.84 10.30
C GLY A 89 -11.19 4.31 8.85
N PRO A 90 -10.77 5.55 8.58
CA PRO A 90 -10.66 6.05 7.23
C PRO A 90 -9.44 5.41 6.55
N ARG A 91 -9.59 4.28 5.84
CA ARG A 91 -8.51 3.80 4.94
C ARG A 91 -8.85 2.67 3.96
N GLY A 92 -9.08 3.09 2.73
CA GLY A 92 -8.27 2.68 1.58
C GLY A 92 -8.17 3.92 0.72
N ALA A 93 -6.98 4.35 0.27
CA ALA A 93 -6.89 5.59 -0.49
C ALA A 93 -7.90 5.56 -1.66
N SER A 94 -8.72 6.61 -1.73
CA SER A 94 -9.90 6.67 -2.60
C SER A 94 -9.52 6.29 -4.03
N GLY A 95 -10.10 5.20 -4.53
CA GLY A 95 -9.84 4.69 -5.88
C GLY A 95 -9.24 3.29 -5.92
N GLU A 96 -9.60 2.57 -6.98
CA GLU A 96 -9.04 1.28 -7.35
C GLU A 96 -7.52 1.39 -7.58
N PHE A 97 -6.76 0.38 -7.16
CA PHE A 97 -5.35 0.31 -7.50
C PHE A 97 -5.20 0.16 -9.02
N ARG A 98 -4.36 1.01 -9.63
CA ARG A 98 -4.12 0.97 -11.09
C ARG A 98 -2.69 0.58 -11.40
N ASN A 99 -1.73 1.29 -10.79
CA ASN A 99 -0.31 1.02 -11.01
C ASN A 99 0.57 1.60 -9.89
N LEU A 100 1.84 1.22 -9.90
CA LEU A 100 2.94 1.81 -9.14
C LEU A 100 4.10 2.18 -10.07
N ILE A 101 4.67 3.35 -9.83
CA ILE A 101 5.93 3.80 -10.42
C ILE A 101 6.93 3.94 -9.27
N PHE A 102 8.00 3.17 -9.31
CA PHE A 102 8.91 3.06 -8.16
C PHE A 102 10.32 2.63 -8.55
N ALA A 103 11.20 2.58 -7.53
CA ALA A 103 12.57 2.12 -7.64
C ALA A 103 13.38 2.80 -8.77
N GLY A 104 13.24 4.12 -8.90
CA GLY A 104 14.00 4.92 -9.87
C GLY A 104 15.51 4.89 -9.62
N THR A 105 16.31 4.53 -10.62
CA THR A 105 17.79 4.52 -10.55
C THR A 105 18.45 5.55 -11.45
N GLY A 106 17.67 6.43 -12.07
CA GLY A 106 18.14 7.38 -13.06
C GLY A 106 17.24 8.60 -13.18
N PRO A 107 17.27 9.29 -14.33
CA PRO A 107 16.43 10.46 -14.58
C PRO A 107 14.94 10.15 -14.40
N LYS A 108 14.15 11.18 -14.08
CA LYS A 108 12.69 11.07 -13.98
C LYS A 108 12.12 10.49 -15.29
N PRO A 109 11.18 9.54 -15.24
CA PRO A 109 10.61 8.99 -16.46
C PRO A 109 9.82 10.08 -17.16
N LYS A 110 9.64 10.00 -18.48
CA LYS A 110 8.62 10.79 -19.18
C LYS A 110 7.46 9.88 -19.53
N MET A 111 6.26 10.36 -19.29
CA MET A 111 5.04 9.57 -19.40
C MET A 111 3.99 10.31 -20.21
N VAL A 112 3.23 9.55 -20.98
CA VAL A 112 2.05 10.03 -21.70
C VAL A 112 0.86 9.14 -21.34
N LEU A 113 -0.34 9.70 -21.46
CA LEU A 113 -1.56 8.90 -21.53
C LEU A 113 -1.74 8.51 -22.99
N ASP A 114 -1.40 7.27 -23.33
CA ASP A 114 -1.61 6.74 -24.69
C ASP A 114 -3.12 6.63 -24.97
N ASP A 115 -3.88 6.18 -23.98
CA ASP A 115 -5.34 6.28 -23.96
C ASP A 115 -5.83 6.89 -22.63
N SER A 116 -6.29 8.13 -22.72
CA SER A 116 -6.84 8.89 -21.59
C SER A 116 -8.17 8.37 -21.05
N VAL A 117 -8.97 7.65 -21.86
CA VAL A 117 -10.28 7.12 -21.44
C VAL A 117 -10.08 5.85 -20.60
N GLY A 118 -9.22 4.94 -21.07
CA GLY A 118 -8.80 3.76 -20.32
C GLY A 118 -7.77 4.05 -19.22
N ASN A 119 -7.22 5.26 -19.17
CA ASN A 119 -6.15 5.67 -18.26
C ASN A 119 -4.87 4.82 -18.44
N TYR A 120 -4.56 4.46 -19.68
CA TYR A 120 -3.36 3.72 -20.05
C TYR A 120 -2.16 4.66 -20.12
N LEU A 121 -1.19 4.41 -19.23
CA LEU A 121 0.06 5.16 -19.14
C LEU A 121 1.15 4.44 -19.93
N GLU A 122 1.90 5.21 -20.73
CA GLU A 122 3.11 4.74 -21.41
C GLU A 122 4.31 5.57 -20.92
N ILE A 123 5.42 4.89 -20.63
CA ILE A 123 6.70 5.55 -20.35
C ILE A 123 7.48 5.69 -21.66
N THR A 124 7.59 6.92 -22.16
CA THR A 124 8.20 7.22 -23.45
C THR A 124 9.71 7.46 -23.38
N GLU A 125 10.23 7.87 -22.21
CA GLU A 125 11.67 8.05 -21.98
C GLU A 125 12.08 7.60 -20.57
N ASN A 126 13.31 7.08 -20.45
CA ASN A 126 13.94 6.60 -19.21
C ASN A 126 13.24 5.39 -18.55
N ALA A 127 12.45 4.61 -19.30
CA ALA A 127 11.73 3.45 -18.77
C ALA A 127 12.66 2.42 -18.10
N GLU A 128 13.87 2.25 -18.62
CA GLU A 128 14.91 1.36 -18.10
C GLU A 128 15.36 1.67 -16.66
N HIS A 129 15.13 2.90 -16.21
CA HIS A 129 15.50 3.36 -14.86
C HIS A 129 14.42 3.11 -13.82
N TRP A 130 13.21 2.72 -14.22
CA TRP A 130 12.04 2.65 -13.33
C TRP A 130 11.40 1.27 -13.37
N LEU A 131 10.66 0.96 -12.31
CA LEU A 131 9.78 -0.19 -12.26
C LEU A 131 8.33 0.30 -12.34
N PHE A 132 7.55 -0.39 -13.18
CA PHE A 132 6.13 -0.13 -13.40
C PHE A 132 5.33 -1.40 -13.12
N TYR A 133 4.59 -1.40 -12.03
CA TYR A 133 3.73 -2.52 -11.64
C TYR A 133 2.27 -2.15 -11.89
N ASP A 134 1.58 -2.90 -12.74
CA ASP A 134 0.21 -2.65 -13.18
C ASP A 134 -0.73 -3.84 -12.95
N GLN A 135 -0.24 -4.87 -12.25
CA GLN A 135 -1.03 -6.06 -11.96
C GLN A 135 -2.05 -5.76 -10.84
N PRO A 136 -3.24 -6.38 -10.85
CA PRO A 136 -4.20 -6.23 -9.77
C PRO A 136 -3.62 -6.67 -8.42
N LEU A 137 -3.99 -5.97 -7.35
CA LEU A 137 -3.67 -6.42 -5.99
C LEU A 137 -4.52 -7.63 -5.60
N THR A 138 -3.94 -8.51 -4.79
CA THR A 138 -4.67 -9.62 -4.19
C THR A 138 -5.40 -9.17 -2.91
N SER A 139 -6.24 -10.04 -2.33
CA SER A 139 -6.83 -9.78 -1.00
C SER A 139 -5.78 -9.65 0.11
N GLN A 140 -4.56 -10.15 -0.12
CA GLN A 140 -3.42 -10.02 0.78
C GLN A 140 -2.59 -8.74 0.54
N GLY A 141 -3.02 -7.86 -0.39
CA GLY A 141 -2.24 -6.72 -0.83
C GLY A 141 -1.15 -7.09 -1.85
N LEU A 142 0.01 -6.45 -1.76
CA LEU A 142 1.19 -6.71 -2.58
C LEU A 142 2.25 -7.46 -1.76
N THR A 143 2.30 -8.77 -1.89
CA THR A 143 3.26 -9.63 -1.19
C THR A 143 4.59 -9.74 -1.92
N TRP A 144 5.63 -10.21 -1.24
CA TRP A 144 6.91 -10.52 -1.88
C TRP A 144 6.74 -11.60 -2.97
N ARG A 145 5.91 -12.61 -2.75
CA ARG A 145 5.55 -13.61 -3.76
C ARG A 145 4.99 -12.96 -5.03
N ASN A 146 4.04 -12.04 -4.90
CA ASN A 146 3.48 -11.34 -6.07
C ASN A 146 4.56 -10.58 -6.85
N MET A 147 5.53 -10.00 -6.14
CA MET A 147 6.66 -9.32 -6.78
C MET A 147 7.59 -10.30 -7.50
N LEU A 148 7.84 -11.49 -6.94
CA LEU A 148 8.63 -12.55 -7.58
C LEU A 148 7.94 -13.14 -8.81
N ASP A 149 6.62 -13.31 -8.77
CA ASP A 149 5.83 -13.80 -9.90
C ASP A 149 5.81 -12.78 -11.05
N TRP A 150 5.73 -11.48 -10.71
CA TRP A 150 5.74 -10.39 -11.67
C TRP A 150 7.13 -10.10 -12.25
N TRP A 151 8.18 -10.15 -11.45
CA TRP A 151 9.52 -9.67 -11.82
C TRP A 151 10.09 -10.24 -13.14
N PRO A 152 9.99 -11.56 -13.43
CA PRO A 152 10.46 -12.14 -14.69
C PRO A 152 9.77 -11.61 -15.95
N THR A 153 8.55 -11.06 -15.80
CA THR A 153 7.77 -10.52 -16.93
C THR A 153 8.26 -9.14 -17.37
N THR A 154 9.15 -8.52 -16.59
CA THR A 154 9.60 -7.15 -16.84
C THR A 154 10.77 -7.07 -17.82
N SER A 155 10.82 -6.01 -18.62
CA SER A 155 11.98 -5.69 -19.44
C SER A 155 13.24 -5.40 -18.59
N ALA A 156 13.05 -4.86 -17.38
CA ALA A 156 14.12 -4.64 -16.42
C ALA A 156 14.80 -5.94 -15.98
N PHE A 157 14.05 -7.03 -15.80
CA PHE A 157 14.62 -8.35 -15.54
C PHE A 157 15.46 -8.84 -16.71
N ALA A 158 14.96 -8.75 -17.94
CA ALA A 158 15.70 -9.15 -19.15
C ALA A 158 17.08 -8.46 -19.26
N ASN A 159 17.17 -7.19 -18.82
CA ASN A 159 18.42 -6.43 -18.80
C ASN A 159 19.36 -6.77 -17.63
N THR A 160 18.84 -7.33 -16.54
CA THR A 160 19.59 -7.58 -15.29
C THR A 160 19.97 -9.05 -15.11
N ALA A 161 19.20 -9.97 -15.71
CA ALA A 161 19.22 -11.39 -15.40
C ALA A 161 20.39 -12.16 -16.03
N GLY A 162 20.90 -11.78 -17.21
CA GLY A 162 21.86 -12.64 -17.92
C GLY A 162 21.33 -14.08 -18.08
N GLU A 163 22.17 -15.10 -17.80
CA GLU A 163 21.77 -16.52 -17.75
C GLU A 163 21.25 -16.94 -16.36
N VAL A 164 20.32 -16.18 -15.77
CA VAL A 164 19.69 -16.55 -14.49
C VAL A 164 18.56 -17.56 -14.73
N ASP A 165 18.55 -18.63 -13.92
CA ASP A 165 17.43 -19.57 -13.86
C ASP A 165 16.19 -18.87 -13.29
N ALA A 166 15.25 -18.55 -14.18
CA ALA A 166 13.98 -17.91 -13.83
C ALA A 166 13.01 -18.86 -13.11
N THR A 167 13.39 -20.11 -12.85
CA THR A 167 12.56 -21.09 -12.12
C THR A 167 12.95 -21.22 -10.64
N ASP A 168 14.10 -20.70 -10.21
CA ASP A 168 14.51 -20.67 -8.80
C ASP A 168 14.06 -19.38 -8.09
N PRO A 169 13.09 -19.45 -7.14
CA PRO A 169 12.61 -18.28 -6.40
C PRO A 169 13.71 -17.57 -5.61
N THR A 170 14.75 -18.30 -5.18
CA THR A 170 15.85 -17.72 -4.41
C THR A 170 16.70 -16.81 -5.28
N THR A 171 17.04 -17.27 -6.49
CA THR A 171 17.81 -16.48 -7.45
C THR A 171 17.00 -15.30 -7.97
N LEU A 172 15.72 -15.50 -8.29
CA LEU A 172 14.80 -14.41 -8.64
C LEU A 172 14.76 -13.35 -7.53
N GLY A 173 14.55 -13.77 -6.28
CA GLY A 173 14.50 -12.86 -5.13
C GLY A 173 15.79 -12.06 -4.93
N ARG A 174 16.95 -12.66 -5.16
CA ARG A 174 18.25 -11.94 -5.12
C ARG A 174 18.35 -10.88 -6.21
N THR A 175 17.91 -11.17 -7.44
CA THR A 175 17.97 -10.19 -8.53
C THR A 175 17.01 -9.02 -8.30
N LEU A 176 15.79 -9.31 -7.87
CA LEU A 176 14.80 -8.28 -7.54
C LEU A 176 15.28 -7.43 -6.35
N TYR A 177 15.74 -8.05 -5.27
CA TYR A 177 16.29 -7.34 -4.11
C TYR A 177 17.40 -6.38 -4.51
N LYS A 178 18.37 -6.82 -5.33
CA LYS A 178 19.45 -5.95 -5.82
C LYS A 178 18.91 -4.76 -6.62
N ARG A 179 17.92 -5.00 -7.48
CA ARG A 179 17.29 -3.94 -8.29
C ARG A 179 16.54 -2.91 -7.44
N LEU A 180 15.85 -3.36 -6.40
CA LEU A 180 15.15 -2.50 -5.45
C LEU A 180 16.14 -1.73 -4.56
N PHE A 181 17.13 -2.41 -4.00
CA PHE A 181 18.17 -1.79 -3.18
C PHE A 181 18.95 -0.71 -3.92
N ALA A 182 19.24 -0.91 -5.22
CA ALA A 182 19.93 0.07 -6.05
C ALA A 182 19.17 1.39 -6.21
N SER A 183 17.85 1.41 -5.97
CA SER A 183 17.07 2.65 -5.97
C SER A 183 17.17 3.43 -4.66
N VAL A 184 17.42 2.75 -3.54
CA VAL A 184 17.51 3.40 -2.22
C VAL A 184 18.75 4.30 -2.20
N PRO A 185 18.61 5.62 -1.91
CA PRO A 185 19.69 6.57 -2.07
C PRO A 185 20.94 6.20 -1.25
N PRO A 186 22.14 6.10 -1.87
CA PRO A 186 23.38 5.84 -1.14
C PRO A 186 23.76 6.97 -0.19
N THR A 187 23.16 8.16 -0.37
CA THR A 187 23.29 9.31 0.52
C THR A 187 22.46 9.16 1.80
N SER A 188 21.62 8.13 1.91
CA SER A 188 20.82 7.83 3.10
C SER A 188 21.15 6.44 3.67
N PRO A 189 22.29 6.28 4.37
CA PRO A 189 22.57 5.08 5.16
C PRO A 189 21.42 4.61 6.07
N PRO A 190 20.67 5.48 6.78
CA PRO A 190 19.54 5.01 7.59
C PRO A 190 18.43 4.38 6.75
N ALA A 191 18.11 4.91 5.57
CA ALA A 191 17.10 4.30 4.69
C ALA A 191 17.57 2.94 4.16
N GLN A 192 18.85 2.82 3.81
CA GLN A 192 19.44 1.52 3.44
C GLN A 192 19.35 0.51 4.59
N LYS A 193 19.63 0.93 5.83
CA LYS A 193 19.52 0.08 7.02
C LYS A 193 18.10 -0.45 7.20
N LEU A 194 17.09 0.44 7.19
CA LEU A 194 15.68 0.03 7.29
C LEU A 194 15.30 -0.98 6.21
N PHE A 195 15.66 -0.68 4.95
CA PHE A 195 15.34 -1.55 3.82
C PHE A 195 15.99 -2.94 3.95
N ILE A 196 17.28 -3.00 4.30
CA ILE A 196 18.01 -4.26 4.51
C ILE A 196 17.36 -5.06 5.63
N THR A 197 17.10 -4.43 6.78
CA THR A 197 16.50 -5.09 7.94
C THR A 197 15.13 -5.67 7.61
N TYR A 198 14.24 -4.89 6.97
CA TYR A 198 12.93 -5.40 6.58
C TYR A 198 13.04 -6.55 5.56
N CYS A 199 13.85 -6.40 4.51
CA CYS A 199 13.95 -7.39 3.45
C CYS A 199 14.57 -8.72 3.91
N SER A 200 15.30 -8.75 5.03
CA SER A 200 15.82 -9.99 5.63
C SER A 200 14.71 -11.00 5.97
N ARG A 201 13.48 -10.50 6.20
CA ARG A 201 12.28 -11.30 6.49
C ARG A 201 11.89 -12.21 5.33
N TYR A 202 12.18 -11.82 4.09
CA TYR A 202 11.80 -12.62 2.91
C TYR A 202 12.53 -13.97 2.83
N GLY A 203 13.70 -14.08 3.47
CA GLY A 203 14.47 -15.33 3.53
C GLY A 203 14.03 -16.29 4.64
N GLN A 204 13.12 -15.86 5.53
CA GLN A 204 12.62 -16.67 6.65
C GLN A 204 11.43 -17.53 6.21
N PRO A 205 11.06 -18.58 6.96
CA PRO A 205 9.83 -19.33 6.72
C PRO A 205 8.61 -18.38 6.69
N GLY A 206 7.74 -18.51 5.68
CA GLY A 206 6.60 -17.60 5.49
C GLY A 206 6.98 -16.20 4.94
N GLY A 207 8.26 -15.93 4.67
CA GLY A 207 8.75 -14.66 4.17
C GLY A 207 8.19 -14.25 2.80
N LEU A 208 7.81 -15.22 1.96
CA LEU A 208 7.19 -14.96 0.65
C LEU A 208 5.82 -14.29 0.76
N ASP A 209 5.08 -14.58 1.81
CA ASP A 209 3.71 -14.08 2.00
C ASP A 209 3.71 -12.75 2.79
N GLN A 210 4.89 -12.25 3.19
CA GLN A 210 5.03 -10.92 3.79
C GLN A 210 4.77 -9.82 2.76
N PRO A 211 4.22 -8.67 3.17
CA PRO A 211 4.08 -7.50 2.29
C PRO A 211 5.42 -7.05 1.74
N ALA A 212 5.46 -6.72 0.44
CA ALA A 212 6.67 -6.22 -0.20
C ALA A 212 6.89 -4.75 0.16
N LEU A 213 8.05 -4.43 0.77
CA LEU A 213 8.51 -3.06 0.98
C LEU A 213 9.01 -2.47 -0.34
N ILE A 214 8.22 -1.57 -0.90
CA ILE A 214 8.47 -0.95 -2.20
C ILE A 214 9.24 0.36 -1.98
N PRO A 215 10.50 0.48 -2.44
CA PRO A 215 11.30 1.69 -2.25
C PRO A 215 11.02 2.76 -3.31
N GLU A 216 11.23 4.02 -2.94
CA GLU A 216 11.30 5.19 -3.84
C GLU A 216 10.06 5.32 -4.73
N VAL A 217 8.89 5.40 -4.11
CA VAL A 217 7.59 5.33 -4.80
C VAL A 217 7.08 6.72 -5.16
N HIS A 218 6.68 6.92 -6.41
CA HIS A 218 5.98 8.12 -6.85
C HIS A 218 4.47 8.01 -6.62
N LEU A 219 3.95 8.65 -5.57
CA LEU A 219 2.50 8.75 -5.32
C LEU A 219 1.84 9.87 -6.12
N HIS A 220 2.61 10.90 -6.46
CA HIS A 220 2.19 11.99 -7.32
C HIS A 220 3.20 12.15 -8.43
N TYR A 221 2.73 12.10 -9.67
CA TYR A 221 3.58 12.31 -10.84
C TYR A 221 3.23 13.64 -11.48
N ASP A 222 4.17 14.56 -11.46
CA ASP A 222 4.05 15.86 -12.11
C ASP A 222 4.92 15.90 -13.38
N PRO A 223 4.36 15.91 -14.59
CA PRO A 223 5.16 15.86 -15.82
C PRO A 223 5.99 17.13 -16.07
N TYR A 224 5.68 18.25 -15.41
CA TYR A 224 6.33 19.53 -15.68
C TYR A 224 7.45 19.86 -14.70
N THR A 225 8.50 20.48 -15.22
CA THR A 225 9.63 21.01 -14.47
C THR A 225 9.26 22.31 -13.75
N ARG A 226 10.06 22.68 -12.74
CA ARG A 226 9.92 23.96 -12.02
C ARG A 226 9.94 25.18 -12.95
N ARG A 227 10.70 25.12 -14.05
CA ARG A 227 10.80 26.19 -15.05
C ARG A 227 9.50 26.32 -15.85
N GLU A 228 8.90 25.20 -16.24
CA GLU A 228 7.65 25.17 -17.01
C GLU A 228 6.44 25.63 -16.19
N ARG A 229 6.47 25.48 -14.86
CA ARG A 229 5.41 25.96 -13.93
C ARG A 229 5.45 27.46 -13.58
N GLY A 230 6.42 28.23 -14.08
CA GLY A 230 6.53 29.65 -13.72
C GLY A 230 6.79 29.90 -12.22
N GLY A 231 7.50 28.98 -11.54
CA GLY A 231 7.96 29.18 -10.15
C GLY A 231 7.08 28.62 -9.04
N ARG A 232 5.87 28.10 -9.33
CA ARG A 232 5.19 27.19 -8.39
C ARG A 232 5.95 25.86 -8.41
N GLY A 233 6.56 25.48 -7.27
CA GLY A 233 7.34 24.26 -7.16
C GLY A 233 6.50 23.01 -7.51
N PRO A 234 7.13 21.85 -7.80
CA PRO A 234 6.43 20.56 -7.81
C PRO A 234 5.60 20.40 -6.53
N LEU A 235 4.56 19.57 -6.60
CA LEU A 235 3.93 19.06 -5.40
C LEU A 235 5.05 18.62 -4.44
N ASN A 236 5.10 19.20 -3.24
CA ASN A 236 6.10 18.77 -2.28
C ASN A 236 5.90 17.25 -2.03
N ARG A 237 7.00 16.49 -2.05
CA ARG A 237 7.01 15.03 -1.91
C ARG A 237 6.14 14.28 -2.95
N GLU A 238 6.58 14.32 -4.20
CA GLU A 238 6.13 13.36 -5.23
C GLU A 238 6.54 11.92 -4.90
N ARG A 239 7.71 11.79 -4.27
CA ARG A 239 8.39 10.54 -3.97
C ARG A 239 8.41 10.27 -2.47
N MET A 240 7.99 9.06 -2.09
CA MET A 240 8.06 8.53 -0.74
C MET A 240 9.21 7.54 -0.62
N ASP A 241 9.81 7.43 0.56
CA ASP A 241 10.96 6.53 0.77
C ASP A 241 10.54 5.06 0.62
N PHE A 242 9.46 4.63 1.29
CA PHE A 242 8.89 3.29 1.11
C PHE A 242 7.37 3.24 1.18
N LEU A 243 6.79 2.23 0.52
CA LEU A 243 5.36 1.91 0.56
C LEU A 243 5.16 0.43 0.89
N LEU A 244 4.13 0.15 1.69
CA LEU A 244 3.52 -1.18 1.82
C LEU A 244 2.06 -1.11 1.37
N LEU A 245 1.62 -2.13 0.64
CA LEU A 245 0.23 -2.32 0.25
C LEU A 245 -0.29 -3.59 0.91
N LEU A 246 -1.12 -3.42 1.94
CA LEU A 246 -1.58 -4.46 2.83
C LEU A 246 -3.00 -4.93 2.45
N PRO A 247 -3.50 -6.01 3.08
CA PRO A 247 -4.90 -6.40 2.99
C PRO A 247 -5.86 -5.22 3.26
N ASN A 248 -7.10 -5.34 2.80
CA ASN A 248 -8.16 -4.33 3.02
C ASN A 248 -7.84 -2.93 2.45
N ARG A 249 -7.00 -2.87 1.41
CA ARG A 249 -6.58 -1.63 0.72
C ARG A 249 -5.81 -0.66 1.62
N VAL A 250 -5.22 -1.15 2.71
CA VAL A 250 -4.36 -0.36 3.59
C VAL A 250 -3.07 0.01 2.85
N ARG A 251 -2.76 1.31 2.80
CA ARG A 251 -1.56 1.83 2.14
C ARG A 251 -0.68 2.53 3.19
N ILE A 252 0.51 2.01 3.42
CA ILE A 252 1.42 2.50 4.46
C ILE A 252 2.64 3.14 3.82
N VAL A 253 2.84 4.42 4.06
CA VAL A 253 4.07 5.13 3.73
C VAL A 253 5.01 5.08 4.93
N ILE A 254 6.25 4.66 4.68
CA ILE A 254 7.35 4.71 5.65
C ILE A 254 8.36 5.74 5.17
N GLU A 255 8.70 6.72 6.00
CA GLU A 255 9.68 7.78 5.72
C GLU A 255 10.89 7.67 6.64
N VAL A 256 12.07 8.02 6.15
CA VAL A 256 13.31 8.04 6.92
C VAL A 256 13.89 9.46 7.00
N ASP A 257 13.91 9.99 8.21
CA ASP A 257 14.24 11.38 8.43
C ASP A 257 15.71 11.68 8.60
N GLY A 258 16.31 12.28 7.58
CA GLY A 258 17.59 12.96 7.71
C GLY A 258 17.48 14.35 8.35
N LYS A 259 18.64 14.90 8.75
CA LYS A 259 18.78 16.29 9.23
C LYS A 259 18.20 17.35 8.29
N HIS A 260 18.15 17.05 6.99
CA HIS A 260 17.58 17.91 5.95
C HIS A 260 16.09 18.21 6.15
N HIS A 261 15.36 17.43 6.94
CA HIS A 261 13.94 17.64 7.22
C HIS A 261 13.67 18.70 8.32
N TYR A 262 14.67 19.05 9.12
CA TYR A 262 14.52 19.99 10.24
C TYR A 262 15.68 20.97 10.37
N ALA A 263 16.65 20.94 9.46
CA ALA A 263 17.78 21.85 9.44
C ALA A 263 18.19 22.21 8.00
N ARG A 264 18.79 23.39 7.82
CA ARG A 264 19.35 23.86 6.56
C ARG A 264 20.86 24.09 6.68
N ARG A 265 21.60 23.80 5.61
CA ARG A 265 23.00 24.24 5.47
C ARG A 265 23.03 25.77 5.35
N GLN A 266 23.89 26.40 6.12
CA GLN A 266 24.33 27.76 5.85
C GLN A 266 25.64 27.75 5.08
N THR A 267 25.70 28.54 4.01
CA THR A 267 26.96 28.82 3.33
C THR A 267 27.75 29.82 4.18
N SER A 268 28.86 29.39 4.77
CA SER A 268 29.77 30.33 5.46
C SER A 268 30.82 30.88 4.49
N PRO A 269 31.16 32.18 4.59
CA PRO A 269 32.35 32.75 3.95
C PRO A 269 33.66 32.04 4.34
N THR A 270 33.68 31.34 5.48
CA THR A 270 34.86 30.63 6.01
C THR A 270 35.01 29.20 5.49
N GLY A 271 34.14 28.74 4.58
CA GLY A 271 34.16 27.37 4.03
C GLY A 271 33.60 26.29 4.95
N GLN A 272 33.18 26.63 6.17
CA GLN A 272 32.38 25.75 7.01
C GLN A 272 30.90 25.80 6.59
N GLU A 273 30.22 24.66 6.51
CA GLU A 273 28.78 24.61 6.21
C GLU A 273 28.00 24.12 7.45
N PRO A 274 27.81 24.97 8.47
CA PRO A 274 27.05 24.58 9.65
C PRO A 274 25.58 24.35 9.30
N TRP A 275 24.96 23.40 10.00
CA TRP A 275 23.53 23.17 9.94
C TRP A 275 22.83 24.04 10.97
N THR A 276 21.76 24.72 10.56
CA THR A 276 20.91 25.53 11.43
C THR A 276 19.50 24.95 11.47
N LEU A 277 18.88 24.95 12.65
CA LEU A 277 17.52 24.47 12.83
C LEU A 277 16.55 25.29 11.97
N ALA A 278 15.61 24.60 11.32
CA ALA A 278 14.65 25.17 10.39
C ALA A 278 13.23 24.69 10.73
N PRO A 279 12.55 25.36 11.69
CA PRO A 279 11.19 24.98 12.13
C PRO A 279 10.16 24.97 11.01
N ASP A 280 10.38 25.76 9.96
CA ASP A 280 9.53 25.80 8.77
C ASP A 280 9.62 24.50 7.96
N LEU A 281 10.79 23.87 7.86
CA LEU A 281 10.94 22.56 7.20
C LEU A 281 10.16 21.47 7.95
N TYR A 282 10.28 21.45 9.28
CA TYR A 282 9.50 20.54 10.11
C TYR A 282 7.99 20.79 9.95
N SER A 283 7.57 22.06 9.91
CA SER A 283 6.15 22.43 9.76
C SER A 283 5.56 21.98 8.42
N HIS A 284 6.31 22.09 7.31
CA HIS A 284 5.89 21.58 6.00
C HIS A 284 5.77 20.05 6.02
N MET A 285 6.78 19.38 6.56
CA MET A 285 6.82 17.92 6.66
C MET A 285 5.58 17.37 7.41
N VAL A 286 5.24 17.92 8.58
CA VAL A 286 4.04 17.45 9.32
C VAL A 286 2.73 17.81 8.62
N ALA A 287 2.71 18.88 7.82
CA ALA A 287 1.53 19.24 7.02
C ALA A 287 1.30 18.26 5.87
N GLU A 288 2.38 17.81 5.24
CA GLU A 288 2.37 16.79 4.19
C GLU A 288 1.91 15.44 4.74
N ASP A 289 2.39 15.03 5.92
CA ASP A 289 1.93 13.82 6.60
C ASP A 289 0.41 13.85 6.82
N ARG A 290 -0.13 14.99 7.27
CA ARG A 290 -1.58 15.17 7.43
C ARG A 290 -2.30 15.07 6.10
N ALA A 291 -1.76 15.66 5.03
CA ALA A 291 -2.35 15.60 3.70
C ALA A 291 -2.40 14.15 3.17
N LEU A 292 -1.35 13.35 3.35
CA LEU A 292 -1.34 11.93 3.01
C LEU A 292 -2.35 11.13 3.83
N ARG A 293 -2.42 11.39 5.14
CA ARG A 293 -3.38 10.73 6.03
C ARG A 293 -4.83 11.03 5.66
N LEU A 294 -5.13 12.26 5.25
CA LEU A 294 -6.46 12.65 4.74
C LEU A 294 -6.79 12.00 3.39
N LYS A 295 -5.77 11.61 2.60
CA LYS A 295 -5.94 10.81 1.37
C LYS A 295 -6.08 9.31 1.64
N GLY A 296 -6.10 8.89 2.91
CA GLY A 296 -6.23 7.48 3.27
C GLY A 296 -4.92 6.70 3.24
N TYR A 297 -3.79 7.34 3.50
CA TYR A 297 -2.51 6.67 3.77
C TYR A 297 -2.21 6.61 5.26
N GLU A 298 -1.60 5.52 5.71
CA GLU A 298 -0.85 5.48 6.96
C GLU A 298 0.52 6.10 6.74
N VAL A 299 1.04 6.83 7.72
CA VAL A 299 2.38 7.42 7.63
C VAL A 299 3.12 7.15 8.92
N TYR A 300 4.21 6.41 8.83
CA TYR A 300 5.17 6.17 9.91
C TYR A 300 6.54 6.68 9.51
N ARG A 301 7.27 7.25 10.47
CA ARG A 301 8.51 7.96 10.19
C ARG A 301 9.58 7.50 11.16
N PHE A 302 10.73 7.11 10.62
CA PHE A 302 11.89 6.73 11.40
C PHE A 302 12.90 7.87 11.40
N GLY A 303 13.39 8.23 12.58
CA GLY A 303 14.48 9.18 12.73
C GLY A 303 15.79 8.58 12.19
N GLY A 304 16.48 9.29 11.31
CA GLY A 304 17.80 8.86 10.84
C GLY A 304 18.84 8.72 11.96
N TYR A 305 18.63 9.35 13.12
CA TYR A 305 19.45 9.08 14.31
C TYR A 305 19.18 7.69 14.91
N GLU A 306 17.92 7.28 15.01
CA GLU A 306 17.53 6.00 15.62
C GLU A 306 17.99 4.81 14.77
N LEU A 307 17.91 4.95 13.45
CA LEU A 307 18.35 3.92 12.48
C LEU A 307 19.87 3.77 12.38
N MET A 308 20.63 4.65 13.04
CA MET A 308 22.09 4.59 13.11
C MET A 308 22.59 4.15 14.49
N GLN A 309 21.70 3.80 15.42
CA GLN A 309 22.08 3.22 16.70
C GLN A 309 22.35 1.70 16.57
N PRO A 310 23.12 1.10 17.50
CA PRO A 310 23.35 -0.35 17.51
C PRO A 310 22.06 -1.17 17.50
N GLU A 311 21.01 -0.70 18.17
CA GLU A 311 19.72 -1.38 18.36
C GLU A 311 18.75 -1.18 17.18
N ALA A 312 19.17 -0.52 16.10
CA ALA A 312 18.31 -0.15 14.99
C ALA A 312 17.61 -1.36 14.32
N GLU A 313 18.31 -2.48 14.18
CA GLU A 313 17.74 -3.68 13.55
C GLU A 313 16.59 -4.27 14.38
N ASP A 314 16.78 -4.34 15.69
CA ASP A 314 15.77 -4.85 16.63
C ASP A 314 14.56 -3.92 16.70
N ALA A 315 14.78 -2.61 16.73
CA ALA A 315 13.73 -1.60 16.73
C ALA A 315 12.86 -1.67 15.46
N VAL A 316 13.51 -1.75 14.28
CA VAL A 316 12.81 -1.90 13.00
C VAL A 316 12.03 -3.21 12.94
N SER A 317 12.66 -4.32 13.35
CA SER A 317 12.02 -5.64 13.33
C SER A 317 10.79 -5.70 14.24
N THR A 318 10.94 -5.24 15.49
CA THR A 318 9.85 -5.17 16.48
C THR A 318 8.71 -4.28 16.00
N PHE A 319 9.03 -3.12 15.40
CA PHE A 319 8.01 -2.23 14.84
C PHE A 319 7.19 -2.93 13.75
N PHE A 320 7.86 -3.58 12.78
CA PHE A 320 7.15 -4.24 11.70
C PHE A 320 6.40 -5.49 12.16
N ASP A 321 6.89 -6.21 13.17
CA ASP A 321 6.14 -7.33 13.76
C ASP A 321 4.82 -6.86 14.37
N HIS A 322 4.83 -5.78 15.15
CA HIS A 322 3.61 -5.21 15.72
C HIS A 322 2.70 -4.63 14.64
N LEU A 323 3.26 -3.84 13.71
CA LEU A 323 2.50 -3.22 12.62
C LEU A 323 1.76 -4.28 11.80
N LEU A 324 2.47 -5.33 11.39
CA LEU A 324 1.93 -6.38 10.55
C LEU A 324 0.90 -7.24 11.31
N ALA A 325 1.11 -7.49 12.61
CA ALA A 325 0.14 -8.18 13.45
C ALA A 325 -1.19 -7.41 13.56
N ASP A 326 -1.14 -6.08 13.71
CA ASP A 326 -2.33 -5.22 13.78
C ASP A 326 -3.18 -5.29 12.49
N TYR A 327 -2.54 -5.58 11.35
CA TYR A 327 -3.21 -5.76 10.06
C TYR A 327 -3.52 -7.21 9.70
N GLY A 328 -3.42 -8.15 10.65
CA GLY A 328 -3.75 -9.56 10.45
C GLY A 328 -2.74 -10.32 9.59
N THR A 329 -1.57 -9.74 9.33
CA THR A 329 -0.46 -10.45 8.67
C THR A 329 0.41 -11.09 9.75
N SER A 330 0.54 -12.42 9.71
CA SER A 330 1.34 -13.13 10.73
C SER A 330 2.83 -12.83 10.51
N PRO A 331 3.61 -12.53 11.57
CA PRO A 331 5.06 -12.46 11.46
C PRO A 331 5.64 -13.84 11.06
N PRO A 332 6.77 -13.90 10.33
CA PRO A 332 7.45 -15.16 10.09
C PRO A 332 7.87 -15.75 11.45
N PRO A 333 7.76 -17.07 11.67
CA PRO A 333 8.17 -17.67 12.92
C PRO A 333 9.64 -17.34 13.20
N ALA A 334 9.94 -16.91 14.43
CA ALA A 334 11.30 -16.64 14.86
C ALA A 334 12.14 -17.92 14.71
N THR A 335 13.27 -17.82 14.03
CA THR A 335 14.25 -18.90 13.95
C THR A 335 14.93 -19.04 15.32
N PRO A 336 15.00 -20.25 15.91
CA PRO A 336 15.57 -20.47 17.24
C PRO A 336 17.07 -20.20 17.34
#